data_AF-A0AA43G3V9-F1
#
_entry.id   AF-A0AA43G3V9-F1
#
_cell.length_a   1.000
_cell.length_b   1.000
_cell.length_c   1.000
_cell.angle_alpha   90.00
_cell.angle_beta   90.00
_cell.angle_gamma   90.00
#
_symmetry.space_group_name_H-M   'P 1'
#
loop_
_entity.id
_entity.type
_entity.pdbx_description
1 polymer ?
#
loop_
_entity_poly.entity_id
_entity_poly.type
_entity_poly.pdbx_seq_one_letter_code
_entity_poly.pdbx_strand_id
1 'polypeptide(L)'
;DKIRDTILSTFDLISSFGFTNATLTSKNAIIPIVYYLYHRGISKEYSCKSRFTDDRDIIKRWLHTALVKRLFGGTSDSVLSQVRKAFTSDVTLAPISSDLSTFPVEAINKEIRKDTGISDEFIEELLNTQVDNKYAFSLLALLYPNLDYKNNNFHKDHLHPTAQFNELNDEDKYTYGWDVYNSLKNLQMLDANQNMSKSDKTLTKWVELETKERDRTAFLVDHHIPNVCLSIDKFDEYITKRTEILSSKLKELLV
;
A
#
# COMPACT_ATOMS: atom_id res chain seq x y z
N ASP A 1 -9.07 29.20 12.72
CA ASP A 1 -9.78 27.98 13.17
C ASP A 1 -10.05 26.99 12.04
N LYS A 2 -10.78 27.33 10.97
CA LYS A 2 -11.11 26.40 9.85
C LYS A 2 -9.93 25.62 9.24
N ILE A 3 -8.77 26.25 9.03
CA ILE A 3 -7.57 25.56 8.48
C ILE A 3 -7.08 24.48 9.45
N ARG A 4 -7.01 24.81 10.75
CA ARG A 4 -6.60 23.87 11.80
C ARG A 4 -7.54 22.68 11.83
N ASP A 5 -8.85 22.92 11.80
CA ASP A 5 -9.86 21.85 11.85
C ASP A 5 -9.78 20.92 10.64
N THR A 6 -9.52 21.47 9.44
CA THR A 6 -9.27 20.66 8.25
C THR A 6 -8.01 19.82 8.39
N ILE A 7 -6.92 20.38 8.89
CA ILE A 7 -5.68 19.62 9.10
C ILE A 7 -5.93 18.46 10.06
N LEU A 8 -6.57 18.70 11.21
CA LEU A 8 -6.91 17.67 12.18
C LEU A 8 -7.80 16.58 11.56
N SER A 9 -8.87 16.98 10.87
CA SER A 9 -9.77 16.04 10.17
C SER A 9 -9.05 15.21 9.10
N THR A 10 -8.04 15.78 8.46
CA THR A 10 -7.21 15.07 7.46
C THR A 10 -6.31 14.04 8.12
N PHE A 11 -5.74 14.36 9.29
CA PHE A 11 -4.97 13.38 10.06
C PHE A 11 -5.85 12.25 10.59
N ASP A 12 -7.07 12.54 11.06
CA ASP A 12 -8.04 11.50 11.44
C ASP A 12 -8.36 10.57 10.26
N LEU A 13 -8.53 11.13 9.06
CA LEU A 13 -8.71 10.36 7.83
C LEU A 13 -7.49 9.48 7.52
N ILE A 14 -6.28 10.04 7.59
CA ILE A 14 -5.04 9.31 7.28
C ILE A 14 -4.81 8.17 8.29
N SER A 15 -5.09 8.41 9.57
CA SER A 15 -5.05 7.35 10.58
C SER A 15 -6.06 6.25 10.31
N SER A 16 -7.24 6.58 9.75
CA SER A 16 -8.22 5.56 9.32
C SER A 16 -7.75 4.69 8.15
N PHE A 17 -6.72 5.11 7.41
CA PHE A 17 -6.05 4.29 6.41
C PHE A 17 -4.94 3.42 7.00
N GLY A 18 -4.74 3.41 8.33
CA GLY A 18 -3.72 2.65 9.04
C GLY A 18 -2.35 3.33 9.13
N PHE A 19 -2.23 4.59 8.69
CA PHE A 19 -0.96 5.30 8.78
C PHE A 19 -0.63 5.72 10.22
N THR A 20 0.64 5.58 10.55
CA THR A 20 1.27 6.13 11.76
C THR A 20 2.34 7.14 11.34
N ASN A 21 2.92 7.85 12.31
CA ASN A 21 4.03 8.76 12.01
C ASN A 21 5.26 8.04 11.42
N ALA A 22 5.43 6.73 11.67
CA ALA A 22 6.52 5.93 11.12
C ALA A 22 6.24 5.44 9.69
N THR A 23 4.99 5.12 9.37
CA THR A 23 4.61 4.58 8.04
C THR A 23 4.23 5.65 7.03
N LEU A 24 3.90 6.87 7.49
CA LEU A 24 3.72 8.03 6.64
C LEU A 24 5.08 8.61 6.21
N THR A 25 5.63 8.08 5.13
CA THR A 25 7.02 8.37 4.70
C THR A 25 7.25 9.81 4.21
N SER A 26 6.18 10.55 3.88
CA SER A 26 6.24 11.98 3.56
C SER A 26 4.97 12.71 3.97
N LYS A 27 5.09 13.69 4.87
CA LYS A 27 3.98 14.57 5.29
C LYS A 27 3.54 15.52 4.17
N ASN A 28 4.42 15.81 3.21
CA ASN A 28 4.09 16.67 2.07
C ASN A 28 3.03 16.04 1.16
N ALA A 29 2.91 14.71 1.16
CA ALA A 29 1.84 14.00 0.44
C ALA A 29 0.42 14.32 0.98
N ILE A 30 0.32 14.88 2.19
CA ILE A 30 -0.97 15.24 2.80
C ILE A 30 -1.49 16.59 2.30
N ILE A 31 -0.59 17.49 1.86
CA ILE A 31 -0.94 18.87 1.51
C ILE A 31 -2.04 18.94 0.42
N PRO A 32 -2.00 18.13 -0.66
CA PRO A 32 -3.08 18.12 -1.66
C PRO A 32 -4.44 17.70 -1.09
N ILE A 33 -4.45 16.79 -0.12
CA ILE A 33 -5.68 16.33 0.55
C ILE A 33 -6.25 17.45 1.42
N VAL A 34 -5.40 18.10 2.22
CA VAL A 34 -5.81 19.26 3.04
C VAL A 34 -6.36 20.37 2.16
N TYR A 35 -5.68 20.66 1.05
CA TYR A 35 -6.10 21.67 0.07
C TYR A 35 -7.51 21.38 -0.46
N TYR A 36 -7.72 20.14 -0.92
CA TYR A 36 -9.01 19.67 -1.42
C TYR A 36 -10.13 19.81 -0.37
N LEU A 37 -9.93 19.24 0.83
CA LEU A 37 -10.96 19.27 1.89
C LEU A 37 -11.27 20.68 2.38
N TYR A 38 -10.25 21.55 2.47
CA TYR A 38 -10.41 22.93 2.90
C TYR A 38 -11.22 23.76 1.91
N HIS A 39 -10.84 23.73 0.63
CA HIS A 39 -11.48 24.56 -0.40
C HIS A 39 -12.85 24.04 -0.83
N ARG A 40 -13.09 22.73 -0.76
CA ARG A 40 -14.45 22.17 -0.92
C ARG A 40 -15.34 22.40 0.31
N GLY A 41 -14.76 22.76 1.45
CA GLY A 41 -15.51 22.97 2.69
C GLY A 41 -16.16 21.69 3.25
N ILE A 42 -15.57 20.53 2.97
CA ILE A 42 -16.14 19.21 3.32
C ILE A 42 -15.39 18.50 4.45
N SER A 43 -14.42 19.15 5.10
CA SER A 43 -13.57 18.52 6.13
C SER A 43 -14.34 17.97 7.33
N LYS A 44 -15.43 18.62 7.73
CA LYS A 44 -16.22 18.21 8.89
C LYS A 44 -16.86 16.83 8.69
N GLU A 45 -16.51 15.89 9.57
CA GLU A 45 -17.00 14.51 9.59
C GLU A 45 -16.70 13.72 8.30
N TYR A 46 -15.70 14.17 7.52
CA TYR A 46 -15.30 13.54 6.26
C TYR A 46 -14.83 12.10 6.46
N SER A 47 -14.14 11.81 7.56
CA SER A 47 -13.62 10.49 7.93
C SER A 47 -14.69 9.46 8.31
N CYS A 48 -15.94 9.89 8.58
CA CYS A 48 -16.98 9.01 9.14
C CYS A 48 -18.25 8.94 8.31
N LYS A 49 -18.63 9.99 7.57
CA LYS A 49 -19.91 9.98 6.83
C LYS A 49 -19.87 9.05 5.62
N SER A 50 -20.93 8.26 5.44
CA SER A 50 -21.05 7.27 4.34
C SER A 50 -21.05 7.90 2.95
N ARG A 51 -21.57 9.13 2.79
CA ARG A 51 -21.58 9.86 1.51
C ARG A 51 -20.19 10.12 0.91
N PHE A 52 -19.12 9.95 1.70
CA PHE A 52 -17.74 10.17 1.28
C PHE A 52 -16.95 8.87 1.10
N THR A 53 -17.57 7.69 1.21
CA THR A 53 -16.86 6.41 1.13
C THR A 53 -16.03 6.28 -0.13
N ASP A 54 -16.64 6.49 -1.31
CA ASP A 54 -15.94 6.35 -2.59
C ASP A 54 -14.77 7.34 -2.72
N ASP A 55 -14.98 8.59 -2.31
CA ASP A 55 -13.96 9.65 -2.36
C ASP A 55 -12.81 9.38 -1.38
N ARG A 56 -13.10 8.81 -0.20
CA ARG A 56 -12.07 8.33 0.72
C ARG A 56 -11.25 7.20 0.14
N ASP A 57 -11.88 6.27 -0.58
CA ASP A 57 -11.16 5.15 -1.22
C ASP A 57 -10.25 5.64 -2.35
N ILE A 58 -10.68 6.66 -3.10
CA ILE A 58 -9.85 7.35 -4.10
C ILE A 58 -8.62 7.98 -3.41
N ILE A 59 -8.83 8.75 -2.34
CA ILE A 59 -7.73 9.39 -1.61
C ILE A 59 -6.80 8.35 -0.97
N LYS A 60 -7.34 7.27 -0.41
CA LYS A 60 -6.57 6.16 0.19
C LYS A 60 -5.61 5.56 -0.84
N ARG A 61 -6.13 5.14 -1.99
CA ARG A 61 -5.32 4.56 -3.08
C ARG A 61 -4.27 5.55 -3.56
N TRP A 62 -4.68 6.80 -3.83
CA TRP A 62 -3.75 7.84 -4.27
C TRP A 62 -2.62 8.07 -3.28
N LEU A 63 -2.92 8.16 -1.98
CA LEU A 63 -1.91 8.43 -0.96
C LEU A 63 -0.89 7.28 -0.88
N HIS A 64 -1.33 6.02 -0.83
CA HIS A 64 -0.39 4.90 -0.83
C HIS A 64 0.46 4.88 -2.11
N THR A 65 -0.14 5.05 -3.29
CA THR A 65 0.58 5.11 -4.57
C THR A 65 1.59 6.26 -4.62
N ALA A 66 1.23 7.44 -4.14
CA ALA A 66 2.10 8.61 -4.11
C ALA A 66 3.33 8.41 -3.21
N LEU A 67 3.16 7.72 -2.07
CA LEU A 67 4.25 7.39 -1.16
C LEU A 67 5.17 6.29 -1.74
N VAL A 68 4.58 5.27 -2.38
CA VAL A 68 5.32 4.18 -3.04
C VAL A 68 6.14 4.69 -4.23
N LYS A 69 5.55 5.55 -5.08
CA LYS A 69 6.25 6.24 -6.18
C LYS A 69 7.24 7.32 -5.69
N ARG A 70 7.35 7.52 -4.37
CA ARG A 70 8.24 8.51 -3.73
C ARG A 70 8.10 9.91 -4.36
N LEU A 71 6.87 10.31 -4.69
CA LEU A 71 6.59 11.56 -5.42
C LEU A 71 7.15 12.78 -4.67
N PHE A 72 7.12 12.75 -3.35
CA PHE A 72 7.51 13.87 -2.48
C PHE A 72 8.91 13.71 -1.84
N GLY A 73 9.78 12.86 -2.39
CA GLY A 73 11.07 12.48 -1.78
C GLY A 73 12.26 13.43 -2.03
N GLY A 74 12.16 14.43 -2.90
CA GLY A 74 13.29 15.32 -3.21
C GLY A 74 12.94 16.71 -3.75
N THR A 75 11.86 16.85 -4.52
CA THR A 75 11.40 18.14 -5.08
C THR A 75 9.95 18.42 -4.73
N SER A 76 9.61 18.29 -3.43
CA SER A 76 8.23 18.38 -2.95
C SER A 76 7.51 19.64 -3.41
N ASP A 77 8.17 20.79 -3.41
CA ASP A 77 7.52 22.07 -3.76
C ASP A 77 7.17 22.15 -5.25
N SER A 78 8.01 21.60 -6.12
CA SER A 78 7.72 21.50 -7.55
C SER A 78 6.54 20.57 -7.81
N VAL A 79 6.50 19.42 -7.13
CA VAL A 79 5.39 18.47 -7.22
C VAL A 79 4.10 19.07 -6.67
N LEU A 80 4.13 19.75 -5.53
CA LEU A 80 2.97 20.45 -4.96
C LEU A 80 2.45 21.55 -5.90
N SER A 81 3.36 22.31 -6.53
CA SER A 81 3.00 23.32 -7.52
C SER A 81 2.31 22.72 -8.75
N GLN A 82 2.77 21.56 -9.22
CA GLN A 82 2.14 20.79 -10.31
C GLN A 82 0.77 20.25 -9.89
N VAL A 83 0.70 19.57 -8.73
CA VAL A 83 -0.55 19.03 -8.18
C VAL A 83 -1.62 20.12 -8.02
N ARG A 84 -1.23 21.33 -7.59
CA ARG A 84 -2.16 22.46 -7.47
C ARG A 84 -2.86 22.80 -8.79
N LYS A 85 -2.19 22.64 -9.94
CA LYS A 85 -2.75 22.91 -11.26
C LYS A 85 -3.93 22.00 -11.61
N ALA A 86 -3.96 20.80 -11.05
CA ALA A 86 -5.09 19.88 -11.20
C ALA A 86 -6.36 20.36 -10.47
N PHE A 87 -6.22 21.24 -9.48
CA PHE A 87 -7.36 21.83 -8.76
C PHE A 87 -7.78 23.19 -9.33
N THR A 88 -6.80 23.99 -9.79
CA THR A 88 -7.05 25.33 -10.35
C THR A 88 -5.89 25.83 -11.21
N SER A 89 -6.23 26.58 -12.26
CA SER A 89 -5.26 27.34 -13.07
C SER A 89 -4.83 28.66 -12.43
N ASP A 90 -5.70 29.27 -11.61
CA ASP A 90 -5.42 30.53 -10.91
C ASP A 90 -6.08 30.55 -9.53
N VAL A 91 -5.23 30.39 -8.50
CA VAL A 91 -5.65 30.36 -7.09
C VAL A 91 -6.25 31.69 -6.60
N THR A 92 -5.93 32.81 -7.26
CA THR A 92 -6.42 34.13 -6.86
C THR A 92 -7.84 34.38 -7.33
N LEU A 93 -8.24 33.76 -8.44
CA LEU A 93 -9.60 33.84 -8.99
C LEU A 93 -10.50 32.77 -8.37
N ALA A 94 -10.06 31.51 -8.41
CA ALA A 94 -10.81 30.38 -7.87
C ALA A 94 -9.82 29.36 -7.30
N PRO A 95 -9.77 29.13 -5.97
CA PRO A 95 -8.82 28.20 -5.40
C PRO A 95 -9.14 26.73 -5.71
N ILE A 96 -10.36 26.42 -6.12
CA ILE A 96 -10.74 25.07 -6.58
C ILE A 96 -11.88 25.21 -7.59
N SER A 97 -11.89 24.36 -8.61
CA SER A 97 -13.01 24.30 -9.56
C SER A 97 -14.31 23.97 -8.83
N SER A 98 -15.40 24.69 -9.13
CA SER A 98 -16.73 24.47 -8.57
C SER A 98 -17.32 23.11 -8.95
N ASP A 99 -16.92 22.60 -10.10
CA ASP A 99 -17.46 21.37 -10.70
C ASP A 99 -16.71 20.12 -10.19
N LEU A 100 -15.65 20.32 -9.42
CA LEU A 100 -14.88 19.22 -8.86
C LEU A 100 -15.67 18.57 -7.72
N SER A 101 -16.21 17.37 -7.97
CA SER A 101 -17.01 16.61 -7.00
C SER A 101 -16.19 15.59 -6.20
N THR A 102 -15.15 15.00 -6.80
CA THR A 102 -14.26 13.97 -6.23
C THR A 102 -12.79 14.41 -6.25
N PHE A 103 -11.91 13.70 -5.55
CA PHE A 103 -10.47 13.98 -5.55
C PHE A 103 -9.85 13.67 -6.94
N PRO A 104 -9.21 14.64 -7.62
CA PRO A 104 -8.90 14.55 -9.05
C PRO A 104 -7.59 13.80 -9.35
N VAL A 105 -7.54 12.49 -9.07
CA VAL A 105 -6.32 11.67 -9.27
C VAL A 105 -5.80 11.74 -10.71
N GLU A 106 -6.68 11.60 -11.71
CA GLU A 106 -6.28 11.61 -13.13
C GLU A 106 -5.67 12.95 -13.54
N ALA A 107 -6.28 14.07 -13.13
CA ALA A 107 -5.76 15.40 -13.44
C ALA A 107 -4.43 15.66 -12.70
N ILE A 108 -4.31 15.17 -11.45
CA ILE A 108 -3.04 15.24 -10.70
C ILE A 108 -1.95 14.49 -11.45
N ASN A 109 -2.20 13.24 -11.86
CA ASN A 109 -1.23 12.42 -12.57
C ASN A 109 -0.81 13.06 -13.90
N LYS A 110 -1.74 13.72 -14.61
CA LYS A 110 -1.45 14.45 -15.86
C LYS A 110 -0.54 15.66 -15.66
N GLU A 111 -0.68 16.38 -14.54
CA GLU A 111 0.14 17.57 -14.25
C GLU A 111 1.55 17.21 -13.75
N ILE A 112 1.72 16.03 -13.14
CA ILE A 112 3.02 15.57 -12.65
C ILE A 112 3.90 15.18 -13.85
N ARG A 113 4.88 16.03 -14.15
CA ARG A 113 5.82 15.85 -15.28
C ARG A 113 6.93 14.84 -15.03
N LYS A 114 7.07 14.37 -13.78
CA LYS A 114 8.08 13.38 -13.43
C LYS A 114 7.69 12.09 -14.13
N ASP A 115 8.58 11.57 -14.99
CA ASP A 115 8.42 10.21 -15.52
C ASP A 115 8.42 9.27 -14.31
N THR A 116 7.23 8.75 -13.98
CA THR A 116 7.03 7.74 -12.95
C THR A 116 6.74 6.40 -13.61
N GLY A 117 7.27 6.20 -14.83
CA GLY A 117 7.19 4.97 -15.57
C GLY A 117 7.40 3.78 -14.64
N ILE A 118 6.40 2.91 -14.63
CA ILE A 118 6.43 1.67 -13.87
C ILE A 118 7.24 0.69 -14.71
N SER A 119 8.56 0.85 -14.70
CA SER A 119 9.46 -0.07 -15.37
C SER A 119 9.53 -1.38 -14.58
N ASP A 120 9.99 -2.45 -15.24
CA ASP A 120 10.18 -3.74 -14.60
C ASP A 120 11.23 -3.63 -13.48
N GLU A 121 12.26 -2.81 -13.67
CA GLU A 121 13.28 -2.54 -12.65
C GLU A 121 12.69 -1.83 -11.42
N PHE A 122 11.76 -0.89 -11.63
CA PHE A 122 11.10 -0.23 -10.53
C PHE A 122 10.21 -1.20 -9.74
N ILE A 123 9.45 -2.06 -10.44
CA ILE A 123 8.65 -3.09 -9.79
C ILE A 123 9.53 -4.04 -8.98
N GLU A 124 10.65 -4.49 -9.55
CA GLU A 124 11.60 -5.35 -8.85
C GLU A 124 12.21 -4.67 -7.62
N GLU A 125 12.53 -3.37 -7.68
CA GLU A 125 12.94 -2.59 -6.50
C GLU A 125 11.86 -2.62 -5.41
N LEU A 126 10.58 -2.43 -5.78
CA LEU A 126 9.47 -2.47 -4.82
C LEU A 126 9.31 -3.86 -4.20
N LEU A 127 9.43 -4.93 -4.99
CA LEU A 127 9.33 -6.31 -4.50
C LEU A 127 10.47 -6.67 -3.54
N ASN A 128 11.66 -6.10 -3.72
CA ASN A 128 12.80 -6.29 -2.81
C ASN A 128 12.73 -5.42 -1.53
N THR A 129 11.62 -4.70 -1.29
CA THR A 129 11.40 -3.93 -0.07
C THR A 129 11.41 -4.84 1.16
N GLN A 130 12.35 -4.59 2.08
CA GLN A 130 12.52 -5.34 3.32
C GLN A 130 11.37 -5.13 4.30
N VAL A 131 11.13 -6.10 5.19
CA VAL A 131 10.05 -6.08 6.18
C VAL A 131 10.05 -4.83 7.07
N ASP A 132 11.22 -4.33 7.46
CA ASP A 132 11.40 -3.17 8.34
C ASP A 132 11.42 -1.83 7.59
N ASN A 133 11.46 -1.87 6.25
CA ASN A 133 11.47 -0.69 5.44
C ASN A 133 10.19 0.14 5.65
N LYS A 134 10.35 1.47 5.75
CA LYS A 134 9.26 2.42 5.95
C LYS A 134 8.18 2.38 4.86
N TYR A 135 8.50 1.92 3.64
CA TYR A 135 7.55 1.77 2.54
C TYR A 135 6.79 0.43 2.55
N ALA A 136 7.25 -0.57 3.32
CA ALA A 136 6.65 -1.91 3.33
C ALA A 136 5.16 -1.88 3.70
N PHE A 137 4.77 -1.03 4.64
CA PHE A 137 3.36 -0.85 5.01
C PHE A 137 2.52 -0.37 3.82
N SER A 138 2.95 0.68 3.12
CA SER A 138 2.18 1.23 2.00
C SER A 138 2.07 0.24 0.84
N LEU A 139 3.12 -0.53 0.56
CA LEU A 139 3.09 -1.58 -0.46
C LEU A 139 2.12 -2.69 -0.09
N LEU A 140 2.19 -3.19 1.14
CA LEU A 140 1.25 -4.21 1.61
C LEU A 140 -0.18 -3.66 1.67
N ALA A 141 -0.40 -2.41 2.08
CA ALA A 141 -1.74 -1.82 2.09
C ALA A 141 -2.37 -1.68 0.69
N LEU A 142 -1.54 -1.49 -0.36
CA LEU A 142 -1.99 -1.54 -1.75
C LEU A 142 -2.33 -2.96 -2.21
N LEU A 143 -1.52 -3.95 -1.81
CA LEU A 143 -1.73 -5.35 -2.15
C LEU A 143 -2.94 -5.95 -1.40
N TYR A 144 -3.22 -5.50 -0.19
CA TYR A 144 -4.30 -6.00 0.66
C TYR A 144 -5.37 -4.92 0.94
N PRO A 145 -6.04 -4.36 -0.11
CA PRO A 145 -6.89 -3.18 0.03
C PRO A 145 -8.15 -3.43 0.86
N ASN A 146 -8.58 -4.69 0.95
CA ASN A 146 -9.81 -5.14 1.61
C ASN A 146 -9.68 -5.24 3.15
N LEU A 147 -8.49 -5.06 3.70
CA LEU A 147 -8.26 -5.12 5.14
C LEU A 147 -8.75 -3.85 5.85
N ASP A 148 -9.36 -4.02 7.03
CA ASP A 148 -9.88 -2.93 7.85
C ASP A 148 -8.80 -2.30 8.74
N TYR A 149 -7.90 -1.54 8.09
CA TYR A 149 -6.80 -0.79 8.72
C TYR A 149 -7.21 0.24 9.77
N LYS A 150 -8.51 0.55 9.88
CA LYS A 150 -9.02 1.51 10.85
C LYS A 150 -9.23 0.87 12.22
N ASN A 151 -9.83 -0.32 12.25
CA ASN A 151 -10.29 -0.93 13.50
C ASN A 151 -9.41 -2.08 13.99
N ASN A 152 -8.47 -2.55 13.18
CA ASN A 152 -7.61 -3.69 13.51
C ASN A 152 -6.13 -3.31 13.53
N ASN A 153 -5.37 -4.02 14.36
CA ASN A 153 -3.91 -3.92 14.39
C ASN A 153 -3.31 -4.92 13.40
N PHE A 154 -2.55 -4.42 12.42
CA PHE A 154 -1.95 -5.26 11.38
C PHE A 154 -0.45 -5.37 11.55
N HIS A 155 0.04 -6.57 11.23
CA HIS A 155 1.43 -6.94 11.30
C HIS A 155 1.91 -7.39 9.91
N LYS A 156 3.15 -7.02 9.63
CA LYS A 156 3.90 -7.56 8.49
C LYS A 156 4.41 -8.94 8.92
N ASP A 157 4.00 -9.98 8.21
CA ASP A 157 4.32 -11.36 8.52
C ASP A 157 4.97 -12.05 7.33
N HIS A 158 5.87 -13.01 7.59
CA HIS A 158 6.50 -13.82 6.54
C HIS A 158 5.65 -15.07 6.27
N LEU A 159 5.23 -15.26 5.02
CA LEU A 159 4.44 -16.42 4.60
C LEU A 159 5.17 -17.73 4.90
N HIS A 160 6.43 -17.86 4.47
CA HIS A 160 7.38 -18.80 5.05
C HIS A 160 8.07 -18.14 6.26
N PRO A 161 7.85 -18.65 7.49
CA PRO A 161 8.42 -18.05 8.71
C PRO A 161 9.93 -17.90 8.66
N THR A 162 10.46 -16.83 9.26
CA THR A 162 11.91 -16.56 9.33
C THR A 162 12.72 -17.71 9.93
N ALA A 163 12.15 -18.48 10.85
CA ALA A 163 12.78 -19.67 11.41
C ALA A 163 13.12 -20.74 10.34
N GLN A 164 12.35 -20.82 9.25
CA GLN A 164 12.55 -21.78 8.16
C GLN A 164 13.61 -21.35 7.14
N PHE A 165 14.18 -20.15 7.24
CA PHE A 165 15.24 -19.72 6.32
C PHE A 165 16.44 -20.69 6.33
N ASN A 166 16.78 -21.21 7.52
CA ASN A 166 17.88 -22.17 7.67
C ASN A 166 17.54 -23.57 7.13
N GLU A 167 16.27 -23.86 6.84
CA GLU A 167 15.80 -25.13 6.27
C GLU A 167 15.87 -25.14 4.74
N LEU A 168 16.08 -23.99 4.10
CA LEU A 168 16.29 -23.92 2.65
C LEU A 168 17.52 -24.76 2.24
N ASN A 169 17.44 -25.38 1.07
CA ASN A 169 18.58 -26.03 0.45
C ASN A 169 19.65 -24.99 0.07
N ASP A 170 20.89 -25.45 -0.11
CA ASP A 170 22.03 -24.55 -0.34
C ASP A 170 21.91 -23.76 -1.65
N GLU A 171 21.28 -24.34 -2.69
CA GLU A 171 21.05 -23.70 -3.98
C GLU A 171 20.06 -22.52 -3.86
N ASP A 172 18.96 -22.70 -3.14
CA ASP A 172 17.97 -21.66 -2.88
C ASP A 172 18.52 -20.57 -1.96
N LYS A 173 19.28 -20.95 -0.92
CA LYS A 173 19.97 -19.98 -0.06
C LYS A 173 20.96 -19.13 -0.85
N TYR A 174 21.70 -19.74 -1.77
CA TYR A 174 22.65 -19.02 -2.63
C TYR A 174 21.93 -18.10 -3.63
N THR A 175 20.85 -18.59 -4.25
CA THR A 175 20.13 -17.87 -5.32
C THR A 175 19.30 -16.71 -4.81
N TYR A 176 18.54 -16.93 -3.73
CA TYR A 176 17.60 -15.94 -3.20
C TYR A 176 18.18 -15.19 -2.00
N GLY A 177 18.91 -15.87 -1.13
CA GLY A 177 19.50 -15.27 0.07
C GLY A 177 18.48 -14.69 1.05
N TRP A 178 18.99 -14.06 2.10
CA TRP A 178 18.15 -13.46 3.14
C TRP A 178 17.37 -12.25 2.61
N ASP A 179 17.98 -11.44 1.74
CA ASP A 179 17.35 -10.20 1.27
C ASP A 179 16.07 -10.46 0.49
N VAL A 180 16.04 -11.50 -0.37
CA VAL A 180 14.79 -11.91 -1.04
C VAL A 180 13.81 -12.53 -0.04
N TYR A 181 14.30 -13.40 0.85
CA TYR A 181 13.45 -14.09 1.83
C TYR A 181 12.76 -13.12 2.81
N ASN A 182 13.41 -12.01 3.14
CA ASN A 182 12.93 -10.98 4.06
C ASN A 182 12.24 -9.80 3.35
N SER A 183 12.06 -9.89 2.02
CA SER A 183 11.40 -8.87 1.21
C SER A 183 9.91 -9.11 1.03
N LEU A 184 9.22 -8.14 0.41
CA LEU A 184 7.81 -8.21 0.02
C LEU A 184 7.43 -9.52 -0.69
N LYS A 185 8.39 -10.12 -1.43
CA LYS A 185 8.24 -11.42 -2.09
C LYS A 185 7.89 -12.59 -1.17
N ASN A 186 8.12 -12.47 0.13
CA ASN A 186 7.66 -13.44 1.14
C ASN A 186 6.81 -12.81 2.26
N LEU A 187 6.42 -11.54 2.14
CA LEU A 187 5.62 -10.85 3.16
C LEU A 187 4.13 -10.80 2.84
N GLN A 188 3.32 -10.80 3.89
CA GLN A 188 1.90 -10.55 3.86
C GLN A 188 1.48 -9.60 4.98
N MET A 189 0.24 -9.11 4.90
CA MET A 189 -0.38 -8.36 5.97
C MET A 189 -1.40 -9.24 6.69
N LEU A 190 -1.25 -9.39 8.00
CA LEU A 190 -2.20 -10.14 8.84
C LEU A 190 -2.69 -9.27 10.00
N ASP A 191 -3.94 -9.44 10.41
CA ASP A 191 -4.38 -8.85 11.68
C ASP A 191 -3.71 -9.56 12.87
N ALA A 192 -3.68 -8.92 14.03
CA ALA A 192 -3.01 -9.44 15.21
C ALA A 192 -3.49 -10.85 15.63
N ASN A 193 -4.78 -11.16 15.49
CA ASN A 193 -5.31 -12.49 15.84
C ASN A 193 -4.86 -13.54 14.84
N GLN A 194 -4.94 -13.23 13.54
CA GLN A 194 -4.42 -14.10 12.48
C GLN A 194 -2.93 -14.35 12.65
N ASN A 195 -2.16 -13.31 12.94
CA ASN A 195 -0.71 -13.41 13.12
C ASN A 195 -0.34 -14.29 14.33
N MET A 196 -1.04 -14.11 15.47
CA MET A 196 -0.89 -15.00 16.63
C MET A 196 -1.29 -16.44 16.33
N SER A 197 -2.38 -16.64 15.58
CA SER A 197 -2.84 -17.97 15.17
C SER A 197 -1.84 -18.64 14.24
N LYS A 198 -1.25 -17.90 13.29
CA LYS A 198 -0.24 -18.40 12.38
C LYS A 198 1.05 -18.74 13.12
N SER A 199 1.65 -17.79 13.84
CA SER A 199 2.92 -17.98 14.57
C SER A 199 3.95 -18.64 13.63
N ASP A 200 4.71 -19.64 14.10
CA ASP A 200 5.76 -20.31 13.34
C ASP A 200 5.26 -21.49 12.49
N LYS A 201 3.96 -21.51 12.14
CA LYS A 201 3.42 -22.56 11.26
C LYS A 201 4.01 -22.40 9.87
N THR A 202 4.37 -23.53 9.27
CA THR A 202 4.75 -23.60 7.86
C THR A 202 3.64 -23.08 6.97
N LEU A 203 4.00 -22.54 5.81
CA LEU A 203 3.04 -22.01 4.85
C LEU A 203 1.98 -23.06 4.48
N THR A 204 2.41 -24.29 4.16
CA THR A 204 1.50 -25.42 3.88
C THR A 204 0.45 -25.62 4.98
N LYS A 205 0.90 -25.74 6.23
CA LYS A 205 0.01 -26.01 7.37
C LYS A 205 -0.93 -24.85 7.65
N TRP A 206 -0.45 -23.61 7.49
CA TRP A 206 -1.29 -22.44 7.69
C TRP A 206 -2.40 -22.36 6.64
N VAL A 207 -2.08 -22.55 5.35
CA VAL A 207 -3.11 -22.58 4.29
C VAL A 207 -4.08 -23.73 4.52
N GLU A 208 -3.62 -24.94 4.83
CA GLU A 208 -4.49 -26.08 5.14
C GLU A 208 -5.49 -25.80 6.27
N LEU A 209 -5.07 -25.08 7.32
CA LEU A 209 -5.92 -24.73 8.45
C LEU A 209 -6.97 -23.67 8.07
N GLU A 210 -6.56 -22.61 7.38
CA GLU A 210 -7.47 -21.53 6.98
C GLU A 210 -8.48 -21.98 5.92
N THR A 211 -8.11 -22.97 5.09
CA THR A 211 -8.95 -23.49 4.01
C THR A 211 -9.71 -24.76 4.38
N LYS A 212 -9.86 -25.07 5.68
CA LYS A 212 -10.74 -26.17 6.13
C LYS A 212 -12.22 -25.86 5.86
N GLU A 213 -12.61 -24.62 6.16
CA GLU A 213 -14.00 -24.14 6.10
C GLU A 213 -14.16 -22.99 5.08
N ARG A 214 -13.13 -22.74 4.26
CA ARG A 214 -13.10 -21.66 3.27
C ARG A 214 -12.60 -22.19 1.93
N ASP A 215 -13.05 -21.58 0.84
CA ASP A 215 -12.57 -21.92 -0.49
C ASP A 215 -11.06 -21.66 -0.60
N ARG A 216 -10.29 -22.71 -0.91
CA ARG A 216 -8.83 -22.64 -0.99
C ARG A 216 -8.39 -21.68 -2.09
N THR A 217 -9.04 -21.71 -3.25
CA THR A 217 -8.64 -20.89 -4.40
C THR A 217 -8.82 -19.40 -4.09
N ALA A 218 -9.97 -19.02 -3.53
CA ALA A 218 -10.24 -17.65 -3.09
C ALA A 218 -9.21 -17.19 -2.05
N PHE A 219 -8.93 -18.04 -1.05
CA PHE A 219 -7.93 -17.73 -0.02
C PHE A 219 -6.54 -17.46 -0.61
N LEU A 220 -6.08 -18.29 -1.55
CA LEU A 220 -4.78 -18.12 -2.22
C LEU A 220 -4.74 -16.82 -3.03
N VAL A 221 -5.83 -16.47 -3.74
CA VAL A 221 -5.94 -15.23 -4.52
C VAL A 221 -5.89 -13.99 -3.61
N ASP A 222 -6.63 -14.02 -2.50
CA ASP A 222 -6.67 -12.94 -1.50
C ASP A 222 -5.28 -12.72 -0.87
N HIS A 223 -4.52 -13.79 -0.62
CA HIS A 223 -3.20 -13.72 0.00
C HIS A 223 -2.03 -13.67 -0.99
N HIS A 224 -2.31 -13.62 -2.29
CA HIS A 224 -1.28 -13.54 -3.33
C HIS A 224 -0.33 -14.75 -3.27
N ILE A 225 -0.87 -15.92 -2.95
CA ILE A 225 -0.13 -17.17 -2.83
C ILE A 225 -0.35 -17.96 -4.12
N PRO A 226 0.71 -18.38 -4.81
CA PRO A 226 0.57 -19.22 -6.00
C PRO A 226 0.01 -20.60 -5.64
N ASN A 227 -0.81 -21.18 -6.53
CA ASN A 227 -1.34 -22.53 -6.36
C ASN A 227 -0.30 -23.57 -6.81
N VAL A 228 0.81 -23.66 -6.08
CA VAL A 228 1.94 -24.58 -6.28
C VAL A 228 2.25 -25.33 -4.98
N CYS A 229 3.32 -26.14 -4.95
CA CYS A 229 3.79 -26.74 -3.71
C CYS A 229 4.25 -25.64 -2.72
N LEU A 230 3.68 -25.63 -1.52
CA LEU A 230 3.98 -24.63 -0.49
C LEU A 230 5.01 -25.12 0.55
N SER A 231 5.62 -26.30 0.32
CA SER A 231 6.72 -26.78 1.16
C SER A 231 7.94 -25.88 0.99
N ILE A 232 8.72 -25.73 2.06
CA ILE A 232 10.00 -25.00 2.01
C ILE A 232 11.00 -25.65 1.03
N ASP A 233 10.85 -26.95 0.74
CA ASP A 233 11.69 -27.68 -0.23
C ASP A 233 11.45 -27.26 -1.70
N LYS A 234 10.35 -26.54 -1.96
CA LYS A 234 9.96 -26.01 -3.29
C LYS A 234 9.87 -24.49 -3.26
N PHE A 235 10.76 -23.88 -2.48
CA PHE A 235 10.78 -22.43 -2.30
C PHE A 235 11.07 -21.70 -3.61
N ASP A 236 11.92 -22.25 -4.48
CA ASP A 236 12.19 -21.75 -5.83
C ASP A 236 10.93 -21.54 -6.67
N GLU A 237 10.09 -22.56 -6.76
CA GLU A 237 8.84 -22.53 -7.51
C GLU A 237 7.87 -21.51 -6.89
N TYR A 238 7.71 -21.56 -5.57
CA TYR A 238 6.86 -20.65 -4.82
C TYR A 238 7.27 -19.19 -5.01
N ILE A 239 8.53 -18.85 -4.78
CA ILE A 239 9.00 -17.47 -4.76
C ILE A 239 8.96 -16.87 -6.16
N THR A 240 9.26 -17.68 -7.17
CA THR A 240 9.18 -17.29 -8.59
C THR A 240 7.73 -16.97 -8.96
N LYS A 241 6.80 -17.91 -8.70
CA LYS A 241 5.39 -17.72 -9.06
C LYS A 241 4.72 -16.61 -8.26
N ARG A 242 5.10 -16.44 -7.00
CA ARG A 242 4.63 -15.32 -6.19
C ARG A 242 5.15 -13.98 -6.71
N THR A 243 6.41 -13.92 -7.12
CA THR A 243 7.01 -12.71 -7.71
C THR A 243 6.26 -12.29 -8.98
N GLU A 244 5.88 -13.24 -9.84
CA GLU A 244 5.04 -12.97 -11.03
C GLU A 244 3.68 -12.36 -10.64
N ILE A 245 2.97 -12.96 -9.67
CA ILE A 245 1.67 -12.47 -9.18
C ILE A 245 1.78 -11.06 -8.62
N LEU A 246 2.75 -10.81 -7.75
CA LEU A 246 2.95 -9.52 -7.12
C LEU A 246 3.36 -8.46 -8.14
N SER A 247 4.21 -8.80 -9.10
CA SER A 247 4.62 -7.92 -10.20
C SER A 247 3.43 -7.43 -11.00
N SER A 248 2.58 -8.35 -11.45
CA SER A 248 1.38 -8.02 -12.23
C SER A 248 0.42 -7.14 -11.44
N LYS A 249 0.14 -7.47 -10.17
CA LYS A 249 -0.74 -6.66 -9.32
C LYS A 249 -0.18 -5.27 -9.04
N LEU A 250 1.11 -5.13 -8.77
CA LEU A 250 1.72 -3.82 -8.55
C LEU A 250 1.68 -2.96 -9.83
N LYS A 251 1.89 -3.55 -11.01
CA LYS A 251 1.72 -2.83 -12.28
C LYS A 251 0.29 -2.31 -12.42
N GLU A 252 -0.71 -3.14 -12.19
CA GLU A 252 -2.13 -2.73 -12.24
C GLU A 252 -2.46 -1.61 -11.25
N LEU A 253 -1.94 -1.70 -10.01
CA LEU A 253 -2.24 -0.74 -8.94
C LEU A 253 -1.52 0.61 -9.08
N LEU A 254 -0.39 0.63 -9.78
CA LEU A 254 0.46 1.82 -9.89
C LEU A 254 0.23 2.62 -11.18
N VAL A 255 -0.45 2.06 -12.18
CA VAL A 255 -0.77 2.74 -13.46
C VAL A 255 -1.69 3.95 -13.23
#